data_AF-A0A519K3X6-F1
#
_entry.id   AF-A0A519K3X6-F1
#
_cell.length_a   1.000
_cell.length_b   1.000
_cell.length_c   1.000
_cell.angle_alpha   90.00
_cell.angle_beta   90.00
_cell.angle_gamma   90.00
#
_symmetry.space_group_name_H-M   'P 1'
#
loop_
_entity.id
_entity.type
_entity.pdbx_description
1 polymer ?
#
loop_
_entity_poly.entity_id
_entity_poly.type
_entity_poly.pdbx_seq_one_letter_code
_entity_poly.pdbx_strand_id
1 'polypeptide(L)'
;MKNVLRLLFLLTFVPVTSKSSAAAKGFDTITIEAGKPVVLIISIFKKDSEAEPFFARREEAELQQNFPDYDVRVIDSPSVIEFENSAHDRGNYSFPEHDQELVIFWDGMPESRIKSENIKVKLTEYVSSFTGAKKTSSYLAENQKIFAQIARMKALFNPDKDSKALTQHYIIDYLFNSMVYGPDTEFAPLTHQDFKTVKHVKVFAKQGDQPEREVFEMGFNAAHLVSDLSYVASVGSGEVKFVYTYNKDGLLTKLVNTDGMDLSSPKPIVTEYSFGYDKGHIMEFSPDQMTQYSVENGVLLADTHYEYIGYDRNFRIESTNEKFEDGCKVSYGNGLQSESYCMTSYDGKAPVSYTRNKFENGELARTAKGKIERDGNTIRISGLNPRTEEFRQTAAITLNDKGLTETVDGGEQRGIKQTLRFAYEYF
;
A
#
# COMPACT_ATOMS: atom_id res chain seq x y z
N MET A 1 0.94 4.64 3.22
CA MET A 1 -0.11 5.68 3.03
C MET A 1 -1.44 5.03 2.64
N LYS A 2 -2.38 4.90 3.57
CA LYS A 2 -3.83 4.75 3.30
C LYS A 2 -4.56 5.33 4.51
N ASN A 3 -4.87 6.62 4.47
CA ASN A 3 -5.84 7.24 5.37
C ASN A 3 -6.74 8.13 4.52
N VAL A 4 -7.71 7.50 3.86
CA VAL A 4 -8.87 8.22 3.33
C VAL A 4 -9.76 8.49 4.54
N LEU A 5 -9.77 9.78 4.91
CA LEU A 5 -10.58 10.41 5.93
C LEU A 5 -12.06 9.96 5.82
N ARG A 6 -12.50 9.07 6.72
CA ARG A 6 -13.93 8.78 6.93
C ARG A 6 -14.48 9.76 7.95
N LEU A 7 -15.25 10.74 7.48
CA LEU A 7 -16.12 11.55 8.34
C LEU A 7 -17.32 10.69 8.80
N LEU A 8 -17.41 10.39 10.09
CA LEU A 8 -18.67 10.01 10.74
C LEU A 8 -18.81 10.76 12.07
N PHE A 9 -19.84 11.59 12.18
CA PHE A 9 -20.20 12.30 13.41
C PHE A 9 -20.93 11.34 14.36
N LEU A 10 -20.42 11.22 15.59
CA LEU A 10 -21.09 10.60 16.73
C LEU A 10 -22.30 11.44 17.17
N LEU A 11 -23.44 10.77 17.38
CA LEU A 11 -24.51 11.21 18.27
C LEU A 11 -24.78 10.04 19.23
N THR A 12 -24.41 10.20 20.50
CA THR A 12 -24.84 9.29 21.56
C THR A 12 -25.61 10.07 22.61
N PHE A 13 -26.89 9.74 22.74
CA PHE A 13 -27.70 10.03 23.92
C PHE A 13 -27.29 9.10 25.06
N VAL A 14 -27.12 9.66 26.26
CA VAL A 14 -27.00 8.91 27.51
C VAL A 14 -28.41 8.74 28.12
N PRO A 15 -28.71 7.55 28.65
CA PRO A 15 -29.41 7.48 29.92
C PRO A 15 -28.65 6.66 30.97
N VAL A 16 -28.95 7.01 32.21
CA VAL A 16 -28.26 6.67 33.47
C VAL A 16 -28.78 5.35 34.07
N THR A 17 -27.95 4.79 34.95
CA THR A 17 -28.19 3.76 36.00
C THR A 17 -28.02 2.31 35.52
N SER A 18 -27.33 1.43 36.24
CA SER A 18 -27.39 1.20 37.69
C SER A 18 -26.10 0.59 38.26
N LYS A 19 -25.91 0.75 39.57
CA LYS A 19 -24.93 0.03 40.38
C LYS A 19 -25.21 -1.47 40.29
N SER A 20 -24.19 -2.25 39.95
CA SER A 20 -24.14 -3.69 40.18
C SER A 20 -22.76 -4.04 40.69
N SER A 21 -22.69 -4.43 41.96
CA SER A 21 -21.51 -5.01 42.59
C SER A 21 -21.14 -6.32 41.89
N ALA A 22 -20.08 -6.32 41.09
CA ALA A 22 -19.53 -7.54 40.55
C ALA A 22 -18.62 -8.19 41.59
N ALA A 23 -18.95 -9.41 41.99
CA ALA A 23 -18.08 -10.30 42.73
C ALA A 23 -16.73 -10.44 42.02
N ALA A 24 -15.64 -10.56 42.80
CA ALA A 24 -14.31 -10.87 42.27
C ALA A 24 -14.38 -12.18 41.48
N LYS A 25 -14.37 -12.07 40.16
CA LYS A 25 -14.28 -13.19 39.24
C LYS A 25 -12.87 -13.77 39.41
N GLY A 26 -12.76 -15.02 39.87
CA GLY A 26 -11.48 -15.71 39.90
C GLY A 26 -10.95 -15.81 38.47
N PHE A 27 -9.68 -15.44 38.26
CA PHE A 27 -8.99 -15.64 36.99
C PHE A 27 -8.42 -17.05 36.95
N ASP A 28 -8.30 -17.63 35.76
CA ASP A 28 -7.74 -18.95 35.60
C ASP A 28 -6.25 -18.95 36.00
N THR A 29 -5.85 -19.94 36.80
CA THR A 29 -4.44 -20.21 37.11
C THR A 29 -3.95 -21.31 36.17
N ILE A 30 -2.89 -21.01 35.42
CA ILE A 30 -2.22 -21.93 34.52
C ILE A 30 -0.93 -22.39 35.20
N THR A 31 -0.86 -23.67 35.54
CA THR A 31 0.34 -24.29 36.10
C THR A 31 1.21 -24.85 34.98
N ILE A 32 2.51 -24.56 35.05
CA ILE A 32 3.53 -25.01 34.11
C ILE A 32 4.45 -26.01 34.82
N GLU A 33 4.29 -27.28 34.46
CA GLU A 33 4.99 -28.42 35.08
C GLU A 33 6.47 -28.45 34.72
N ALA A 34 7.30 -28.93 35.66
CA ALA A 34 8.72 -29.16 35.41
C ALA A 34 8.95 -30.34 34.46
N GLY A 35 10.12 -30.36 33.81
CA GLY A 35 10.61 -31.48 33.00
C GLY A 35 10.47 -31.30 31.49
N LYS A 36 9.74 -30.29 31.00
CA LYS A 36 9.66 -29.96 29.58
C LYS A 36 9.95 -28.46 29.34
N PRO A 37 10.81 -28.10 28.36
CA PRO A 37 10.98 -26.72 27.96
C PRO A 37 9.67 -26.13 27.45
N VAL A 38 9.40 -24.88 27.82
CA VAL A 38 8.15 -24.18 27.53
C VAL A 38 8.43 -22.79 26.99
N VAL A 39 7.61 -22.36 26.03
CA VAL A 39 7.54 -20.99 25.53
C VAL A 39 6.09 -20.52 25.63
N LEU A 40 5.84 -19.49 26.44
CA LEU A 40 4.51 -18.87 26.55
C LEU A 40 4.53 -17.55 25.81
N ILE A 41 3.55 -17.34 24.94
CA ILE A 41 3.31 -16.08 24.22
C ILE A 41 2.08 -15.44 24.86
N ILE A 42 2.29 -14.46 25.73
CA ILE A 42 1.20 -13.72 26.39
C ILE A 42 0.81 -12.57 25.47
N SER A 43 -0.41 -12.59 24.96
CA SER A 43 -0.95 -11.61 24.03
C SER A 43 -2.38 -11.26 24.44
N ILE A 44 -2.49 -10.49 25.51
CA ILE A 44 -3.77 -10.10 26.11
C ILE A 44 -4.01 -8.63 25.75
N PHE A 45 -5.15 -8.34 25.13
CA PHE A 45 -5.52 -6.98 24.74
C PHE A 45 -6.81 -6.55 25.44
N LYS A 46 -6.92 -5.25 25.71
CA LYS A 46 -8.19 -4.67 26.18
C LYS A 46 -9.30 -4.95 25.17
N LYS A 47 -10.53 -5.09 25.67
CA LYS A 47 -11.71 -5.51 24.88
C LYS A 47 -12.01 -4.65 23.63
N ASP A 48 -11.56 -3.40 23.62
CA ASP A 48 -11.74 -2.45 22.52
C ASP A 48 -10.43 -2.15 21.75
N SER A 49 -9.40 -2.99 21.89
CA SER A 49 -8.18 -2.88 21.10
C SER A 49 -8.42 -3.46 19.70
N GLU A 50 -8.03 -2.73 18.66
CA GLU A 50 -7.96 -3.25 17.28
C GLU A 50 -6.76 -4.20 17.07
N ALA A 51 -6.02 -4.53 18.12
CA ALA A 51 -4.87 -5.43 18.04
C ALA A 51 -5.31 -6.90 17.88
N GLU A 52 -4.89 -7.53 16.79
CA GLU A 52 -5.19 -8.94 16.51
C GLU A 52 -4.13 -9.88 17.11
N PRO A 53 -4.52 -11.05 17.69
CA PRO A 53 -3.60 -12.12 18.09
C PRO A 53 -2.85 -12.80 16.92
N PHE A 54 -3.05 -12.33 15.68
CA PHE A 54 -2.49 -12.92 14.46
C PHE A 54 -0.97 -13.16 14.57
N PHE A 55 -0.23 -12.21 15.16
CA PHE A 55 1.20 -12.35 15.35
C PHE A 55 1.58 -13.44 16.34
N ALA A 56 0.88 -13.53 17.47
CA ALA A 56 1.12 -14.57 18.47
C ALA A 56 0.90 -15.96 17.87
N ARG A 57 -0.15 -16.12 17.06
CA ARG A 57 -0.46 -17.39 16.35
C ARG A 57 0.58 -17.72 15.28
N ARG A 58 1.09 -16.74 14.53
CA ARG A 58 2.20 -16.95 13.58
C ARG A 58 3.46 -17.40 14.30
N GLU A 59 3.85 -16.72 15.38
CA GLU A 59 5.05 -17.08 16.14
C GLU A 59 4.89 -18.42 16.86
N GLU A 60 3.69 -18.77 17.34
CA GLU A 60 3.37 -20.10 17.87
C GLU A 60 3.67 -21.20 16.85
N ALA A 61 3.18 -21.03 15.61
CA ALA A 61 3.44 -21.98 14.53
C ALA A 61 4.94 -22.09 14.18
N GLU A 62 5.64 -20.96 14.08
CA GLU A 62 7.09 -20.91 13.81
C GLU A 62 7.91 -21.58 14.92
N LEU A 63 7.59 -21.28 16.18
CA LEU A 63 8.24 -21.88 17.34
C LEU A 63 7.96 -23.37 17.43
N GLN A 64 6.73 -23.82 17.20
CA GLN A 64 6.37 -25.23 17.23
C GLN A 64 7.07 -26.02 16.12
N GLN A 65 7.22 -25.43 14.93
CA GLN A 65 7.98 -26.02 13.82
C GLN A 65 9.48 -26.11 14.15
N ASN A 66 10.05 -25.04 14.74
CA ASN A 66 11.47 -24.99 15.05
C ASN A 66 11.84 -25.73 16.34
N PHE A 67 10.94 -25.89 17.29
CA PHE A 67 11.19 -26.53 18.59
C PHE A 67 10.08 -27.55 18.88
N PRO A 68 10.02 -28.67 18.13
CA PRO A 68 8.92 -29.64 18.25
C PRO A 68 8.82 -30.28 19.63
N ASP A 69 9.94 -30.36 20.34
CA ASP A 69 10.01 -30.93 21.69
C ASP A 69 9.58 -29.93 22.78
N TYR A 70 9.31 -28.67 22.43
CA TYR A 70 8.95 -27.64 23.39
C TYR A 70 7.42 -27.58 23.53
N ASP A 71 6.96 -27.09 24.67
CA ASP A 71 5.56 -26.76 24.88
C ASP A 71 5.35 -25.28 24.55
N VAL A 72 4.79 -24.99 23.37
CA VAL A 72 4.54 -23.63 22.91
C VAL A 72 3.06 -23.33 23.10
N ARG A 73 2.74 -22.24 23.81
CA ARG A 73 1.34 -21.86 24.09
C ARG A 73 1.11 -20.38 23.94
N VAL A 74 0.01 -20.01 23.28
CA VAL A 74 -0.52 -18.64 23.30
C VAL A 74 -1.50 -18.47 24.46
N ILE A 75 -1.28 -17.44 25.28
CA ILE A 75 -2.19 -17.02 26.34
C ILE A 75 -2.81 -15.69 25.91
N ASP A 76 -4.08 -15.72 25.51
CA ASP A 76 -4.83 -14.57 24.99
C ASP A 76 -5.95 -14.09 25.93
N SER A 77 -6.03 -14.66 27.15
CA SER A 77 -6.99 -14.28 28.19
C SER A 77 -6.32 -13.91 29.53
N PRO A 78 -6.88 -12.96 30.30
CA PRO A 78 -6.37 -12.59 31.63
C PRO A 78 -6.23 -13.80 32.57
N SER A 79 -5.01 -14.08 33.01
CA SER A 79 -4.66 -15.32 33.73
C SER A 79 -3.56 -15.11 34.77
N VAL A 80 -3.41 -16.06 35.69
CA VAL A 80 -2.22 -16.19 36.54
C VAL A 80 -1.40 -17.37 36.05
N ILE A 81 -0.07 -17.24 36.00
CA ILE A 81 0.82 -18.32 35.55
C ILE A 81 1.77 -18.69 36.69
N GLU A 82 1.84 -19.97 37.02
CA GLU A 82 2.68 -20.51 38.10
C GLU A 82 3.60 -21.61 37.54
N PHE A 83 4.89 -21.54 37.87
CA PHE A 83 5.88 -22.50 37.42
C PHE A 83 6.31 -23.43 38.55
N GLU A 84 6.42 -24.72 38.26
CA GLU A 84 6.95 -25.73 39.19
C GLU A 84 8.48 -25.71 39.27
N ASN A 85 9.08 -24.52 39.34
CA ASN A 85 10.50 -24.36 39.59
C ASN A 85 10.77 -24.23 41.10
N SER A 86 12.01 -24.41 41.52
CA SER A 86 12.42 -24.38 42.94
C SER A 86 12.15 -23.03 43.61
N ALA A 87 12.00 -21.96 42.81
CA ALA A 87 11.65 -20.61 43.28
C ALA A 87 10.13 -20.36 43.39
N HIS A 88 9.30 -21.26 42.85
CA HIS A 88 7.86 -21.08 42.69
C HIS A 88 7.49 -19.74 42.02
N ASP A 89 8.17 -19.43 40.92
CA ASP A 89 7.95 -18.19 40.18
C ASP A 89 6.49 -18.08 39.69
N ARG A 90 5.93 -16.88 39.85
CA ARG A 90 4.51 -16.58 39.54
C ARG A 90 4.36 -15.27 38.79
N GLY A 91 3.73 -15.32 37.62
CA GLY A 91 3.37 -14.16 36.81
C GLY A 91 1.88 -13.84 36.95
N ASN A 92 1.54 -12.58 37.23
CA ASN A 92 0.14 -12.14 37.28
C ASN A 92 -0.21 -11.32 36.02
N TYR A 93 -1.05 -11.90 35.16
CA TYR A 93 -1.52 -11.33 33.89
C TYR A 93 -3.04 -11.14 33.89
N SER A 94 -3.63 -11.02 35.08
CA SER A 94 -5.08 -10.92 35.25
C SER A 94 -5.63 -9.48 35.15
N PHE A 95 -4.95 -8.61 34.41
CA PHE A 95 -5.30 -7.19 34.32
C PHE A 95 -6.02 -6.86 33.01
N PRO A 96 -7.36 -6.97 32.93
CA PRO A 96 -8.12 -6.82 31.69
C PRO A 96 -8.09 -5.39 31.09
N GLU A 97 -7.62 -4.40 31.86
CA GLU A 97 -7.52 -3.00 31.44
C GLU A 97 -6.16 -2.65 30.81
N HIS A 98 -5.25 -3.62 30.72
CA HIS A 98 -3.90 -3.41 30.20
C HIS A 98 -3.61 -4.35 29.03
N ASP A 99 -3.03 -3.78 27.98
CA ASP A 99 -2.41 -4.58 26.92
C ASP A 99 -1.14 -5.21 27.50
N GLN A 100 -1.05 -6.54 27.40
CA GLN A 100 0.08 -7.32 27.90
C GLN A 100 0.63 -8.20 26.78
N GLU A 101 1.86 -7.89 26.40
CA GLU A 101 2.56 -8.56 25.31
C GLU A 101 3.95 -8.97 25.77
N LEU A 102 4.11 -10.23 26.16
CA LEU A 102 5.40 -10.79 26.54
C LEU A 102 5.58 -12.22 26.05
N VAL A 103 6.84 -12.60 25.84
CA VAL A 103 7.26 -13.99 25.68
C VAL A 103 7.93 -14.44 26.97
N ILE A 104 7.63 -15.66 27.41
CA ILE A 104 8.29 -16.33 28.52
C ILE A 104 8.96 -17.58 27.99
N PHE A 105 10.23 -17.80 28.33
CA PHE A 105 10.96 -19.04 28.09
C PHE A 105 11.43 -19.64 29.42
N TRP A 106 11.20 -20.94 29.58
CA TRP A 106 11.79 -21.75 30.63
C TRP A 106 12.23 -23.10 30.06
N ASP A 107 13.41 -23.58 30.43
CA ASP A 107 13.97 -24.84 29.92
C ASP A 107 13.40 -26.09 30.61
N GLY A 108 12.48 -25.91 31.56
CA GLY A 108 11.82 -26.98 32.31
C GLY A 108 12.65 -27.53 33.47
N MET A 109 13.86 -27.02 33.73
CA MET A 109 14.66 -27.45 34.87
C MET A 109 14.22 -26.70 36.14
N PRO A 110 13.98 -27.39 37.29
CA PRO A 110 13.53 -26.74 38.52
C PRO A 110 14.44 -25.60 39.00
N GLU A 111 15.75 -25.72 38.78
CA GLU A 111 16.73 -24.73 39.23
C GLU A 111 16.93 -23.58 38.23
N SER A 112 16.39 -23.70 37.03
CA SER A 112 16.57 -22.71 35.97
C SER A 112 15.67 -21.51 36.15
N ARG A 113 16.24 -20.33 35.85
CA ARG A 113 15.51 -19.07 35.87
C ARG A 113 14.60 -18.95 34.65
N ILE A 114 13.42 -18.39 34.89
CA ILE A 114 12.51 -17.98 33.85
C ILE A 114 13.08 -16.75 33.15
N LYS A 115 13.03 -16.76 31.82
CA LYS A 115 13.40 -15.61 30.99
C LYS A 115 12.14 -15.02 30.40
N SER A 116 12.01 -13.71 30.46
CA SER A 116 10.88 -13.02 29.84
C SER A 116 11.35 -11.77 29.12
N GLU A 117 10.64 -11.41 28.07
CA GLU A 117 10.85 -10.19 27.31
C GLU A 117 9.51 -9.74 26.73
N ASN A 118 9.34 -8.44 26.48
CA ASN A 118 8.19 -7.98 25.72
C ASN A 118 8.17 -8.68 24.35
N ILE A 119 6.99 -9.00 23.80
CA ILE A 119 6.91 -9.64 22.48
C ILE A 119 7.68 -8.77 21.47
N LYS A 120 8.71 -9.38 20.90
CA LYS A 120 9.42 -8.89 19.72
C LYS A 120 9.09 -9.85 18.59
N VAL A 121 8.98 -9.33 17.37
CA VAL A 121 9.14 -10.18 16.19
C VAL A 121 10.44 -10.98 16.33
N LYS A 122 10.53 -12.20 15.77
CA LYS A 122 11.72 -13.10 15.82
C LYS A 122 11.81 -13.99 17.07
N LEU A 123 10.69 -14.61 17.51
CA LEU A 123 10.71 -15.45 18.72
C LEU A 123 11.56 -16.72 18.55
N THR A 124 11.63 -17.28 17.34
CA THR A 124 12.52 -18.42 17.04
C THR A 124 13.99 -18.08 17.32
N GLU A 125 14.42 -16.89 16.93
CA GLU A 125 15.78 -16.38 17.14
C GLU A 125 16.03 -16.12 18.63
N TYR A 126 15.04 -15.55 19.32
CA TYR A 126 15.08 -15.31 20.77
C TYR A 126 15.29 -16.63 21.53
N VAL A 127 14.45 -17.64 21.28
CA VAL A 127 14.56 -18.97 21.92
C VAL A 127 15.86 -19.68 21.48
N SER A 128 16.27 -19.55 20.22
CA SER A 128 17.55 -20.08 19.72
C SER A 128 18.75 -19.52 20.48
N SER A 129 18.69 -18.26 20.92
CA SER A 129 19.78 -17.63 21.67
C SER A 129 20.05 -18.28 23.03
N PHE A 130 19.03 -18.86 23.65
CA PHE A 130 19.16 -19.54 24.95
C PHE A 130 19.54 -21.01 24.83
N THR A 131 19.21 -21.63 23.70
CA THR A 131 19.37 -23.06 23.47
C THR A 131 20.61 -23.38 22.65
N GLY A 132 21.23 -22.36 22.03
CA GLY A 132 22.35 -22.53 21.11
C GLY A 132 21.96 -23.13 19.76
N ALA A 133 20.66 -23.30 19.49
CA ALA A 133 20.14 -24.06 18.35
C ALA A 133 20.31 -23.38 16.98
N LYS A 134 20.78 -22.11 16.92
CA LYS A 134 20.99 -21.32 15.69
C LYS A 134 19.85 -21.46 14.66
N LYS A 135 18.58 -21.48 15.10
CA LYS A 135 17.42 -21.57 14.21
C LYS A 135 16.99 -20.17 13.76
N THR A 136 16.30 -20.14 12.63
CA THR A 136 15.79 -18.90 12.03
C THR A 136 14.35 -19.13 11.59
N SER A 137 13.47 -18.20 11.91
CA SER A 137 12.07 -18.18 11.48
C SER A 137 11.99 -18.22 9.96
N SER A 138 11.02 -18.97 9.43
CA SER A 138 10.90 -19.20 8.00
C SER A 138 10.72 -17.89 7.23
N TYR A 139 9.93 -16.96 7.79
CA TYR A 139 9.72 -15.64 7.22
C TYR A 139 11.03 -14.85 7.15
N LEU A 140 11.88 -14.84 8.19
CA LEU A 140 13.16 -14.12 8.13
C LEU A 140 14.10 -14.67 7.05
N ALA A 141 14.16 -15.99 6.91
CA ALA A 141 14.98 -16.63 5.89
C ALA A 141 14.51 -16.25 4.47
N GLU A 142 13.20 -16.23 4.24
CA GLU A 142 12.63 -15.80 2.96
C GLU A 142 12.90 -14.32 2.68
N ASN A 143 12.78 -13.47 3.69
CA ASN A 143 13.08 -12.04 3.55
C ASN A 143 14.54 -11.81 3.15
N GLN A 144 15.49 -12.55 3.73
CA GLN A 144 16.90 -12.45 3.34
C GLN A 144 17.11 -12.77 1.85
N LYS A 145 16.36 -13.74 1.30
CA LYS A 145 16.43 -14.03 -0.14
C LYS A 145 15.88 -12.88 -0.97
N ILE A 146 14.73 -12.33 -0.57
CA ILE A 146 14.10 -11.18 -1.25
C ILE A 146 15.05 -9.97 -1.21
N PHE A 147 15.68 -9.67 -0.07
CA PHE A 147 16.65 -8.58 0.02
C PHE A 147 17.89 -8.82 -0.83
N ALA A 148 18.41 -10.04 -0.85
CA ALA A 148 19.51 -10.38 -1.74
C ALA A 148 19.12 -10.20 -3.22
N GLN A 149 17.87 -10.50 -3.59
CA GLN A 149 17.34 -10.26 -4.93
C GLN A 149 17.19 -8.76 -5.22
N ILE A 150 16.57 -7.97 -4.33
CA ILE A 150 16.43 -6.52 -4.49
C ILE A 150 17.81 -5.87 -4.61
N ALA A 151 18.78 -6.24 -3.77
CA ALA A 151 20.14 -5.71 -3.83
C ALA A 151 20.83 -6.04 -5.17
N ARG A 152 20.63 -7.25 -5.71
CA ARG A 152 21.12 -7.63 -7.04
C ARG A 152 20.45 -6.78 -8.12
N MET A 153 19.14 -6.61 -8.05
CA MET A 153 18.35 -5.81 -9.00
C MET A 153 18.76 -4.33 -8.98
N LYS A 154 19.06 -3.78 -7.80
CA LYS A 154 19.54 -2.40 -7.63
C LYS A 154 20.89 -2.14 -8.30
N ALA A 155 21.70 -3.19 -8.49
CA ALA A 155 22.94 -3.13 -9.24
C ALA A 155 22.77 -3.32 -10.77
N LEU A 156 21.56 -3.64 -11.25
CA LEU A 156 21.30 -3.83 -12.68
C LEU A 156 21.08 -2.50 -13.38
N PHE A 157 21.87 -2.29 -14.43
CA PHE A 157 21.67 -1.22 -15.39
C PHE A 157 21.89 -1.77 -16.81
N ASN A 158 20.91 -2.53 -17.27
CA ASN A 158 20.90 -3.21 -18.56
C ASN A 158 19.69 -2.75 -19.40
N PRO A 159 19.69 -1.46 -19.81
CA PRO A 159 18.61 -0.94 -20.65
C PRO A 159 18.66 -1.57 -22.05
N ASP A 160 17.48 -1.68 -22.64
CA ASP A 160 17.28 -2.06 -24.03
C ASP A 160 16.73 -0.88 -24.85
N LYS A 161 16.36 -1.17 -26.11
CA LYS A 161 15.81 -0.18 -27.04
C LYS A 161 14.47 0.44 -26.57
N ASP A 162 13.72 -0.26 -25.72
CA ASP A 162 12.37 0.14 -25.30
C ASP A 162 12.40 0.91 -23.96
N SER A 163 13.52 0.87 -23.24
CA SER A 163 13.71 1.47 -21.91
C SER A 163 13.41 2.98 -21.84
N LYS A 164 13.70 3.74 -22.92
CA LYS A 164 13.38 5.18 -22.98
C LYS A 164 11.88 5.43 -23.09
N ALA A 165 11.18 4.63 -23.88
CA ALA A 165 9.72 4.71 -23.99
C ALA A 165 9.07 4.30 -22.66
N LEU A 166 9.58 3.26 -22.02
CA LEU A 166 9.13 2.81 -20.70
C LEU A 166 9.30 3.89 -19.62
N THR A 167 10.39 4.67 -19.66
CA THR A 167 10.59 5.81 -18.75
C THR A 167 9.47 6.85 -18.92
N GLN A 168 9.07 7.14 -20.15
CA GLN A 168 7.97 8.07 -20.42
C GLN A 168 6.62 7.50 -19.97
N HIS A 169 6.35 6.23 -20.24
CA HIS A 169 5.15 5.55 -19.74
C HIS A 169 5.08 5.58 -18.21
N TYR A 170 6.18 5.33 -17.51
CA TYR A 170 6.24 5.45 -16.06
C TYR A 170 5.86 6.87 -15.61
N ILE A 171 6.50 7.92 -16.12
CA ILE A 171 6.21 9.28 -15.64
C ILE A 171 4.78 9.72 -16.01
N ILE A 172 4.35 9.49 -17.26
CA ILE A 172 3.06 9.96 -17.75
C ILE A 172 1.90 9.10 -17.23
N ASP A 173 1.99 7.78 -17.33
CA ASP A 173 0.88 6.90 -16.98
C ASP A 173 0.80 6.67 -15.48
N TYR A 174 1.93 6.53 -14.78
CA TYR A 174 1.91 6.30 -13.34
C TYR A 174 1.83 7.60 -12.53
N LEU A 175 2.62 8.65 -12.83
CA LEU A 175 2.60 9.88 -12.01
C LEU A 175 1.57 10.89 -12.50
N PHE A 176 1.64 11.32 -13.76
CA PHE A 176 0.75 12.37 -14.26
C PHE A 176 -0.72 11.92 -14.26
N ASN A 177 -1.03 10.78 -14.90
CA ASN A 177 -2.42 10.34 -15.01
C ASN A 177 -3.04 10.03 -13.65
N SER A 178 -2.29 9.42 -12.73
CA SER A 178 -2.81 9.12 -11.38
C SER A 178 -3.08 10.38 -10.57
N MET A 179 -2.25 11.42 -10.69
CA MET A 179 -2.42 12.68 -9.96
C MET A 179 -3.53 13.55 -10.56
N VAL A 180 -3.63 13.60 -11.89
CA VAL A 180 -4.56 14.50 -12.59
C VAL A 180 -5.96 13.89 -12.74
N TYR A 181 -6.03 12.62 -13.16
CA TYR A 181 -7.31 11.95 -13.41
C TYR A 181 -7.72 11.02 -12.25
N GLY A 182 -6.78 10.60 -11.40
CA GLY A 182 -6.99 9.72 -10.25
C GLY A 182 -6.34 8.32 -10.41
N PRO A 183 -6.08 7.61 -9.30
CA PRO A 183 -5.40 6.31 -9.30
C PRO A 183 -6.26 5.16 -9.88
N ASP A 184 -7.59 5.34 -9.90
CA ASP A 184 -8.57 4.39 -10.42
C ASP A 184 -8.94 4.68 -11.89
N THR A 185 -8.04 5.31 -12.67
CA THR A 185 -8.42 5.78 -14.01
C THR A 185 -8.45 4.66 -15.02
N GLU A 186 -9.63 4.08 -15.10
CA GLU A 186 -10.18 3.19 -16.14
C GLU A 186 -9.94 3.69 -17.59
N PHE A 187 -9.38 4.89 -17.78
CA PHE A 187 -9.12 5.57 -19.05
C PHE A 187 -7.63 5.78 -19.35
N ALA A 188 -6.69 5.31 -18.52
CA ALA A 188 -5.26 5.55 -18.72
C ALA A 188 -4.75 5.26 -20.16
N PRO A 189 -5.19 4.17 -20.84
CA PRO A 189 -4.79 3.95 -22.24
C PRO A 189 -5.34 4.99 -23.23
N LEU A 190 -6.47 5.62 -22.90
CA LEU A 190 -7.17 6.63 -23.73
C LEU A 190 -6.70 8.06 -23.44
N THR A 191 -6.06 8.29 -22.29
CA THR A 191 -5.46 9.57 -21.92
C THR A 191 -3.97 9.64 -22.24
N HIS A 192 -3.42 8.62 -22.92
CA HIS A 192 -2.05 8.66 -23.40
C HIS A 192 -1.89 9.77 -24.43
N GLN A 193 -1.13 10.79 -24.07
CA GLN A 193 -0.97 12.03 -24.84
C GLN A 193 0.47 12.17 -25.32
N ASP A 194 0.65 12.62 -26.56
CA ASP A 194 1.97 12.89 -27.11
C ASP A 194 2.43 14.31 -26.73
N PHE A 195 3.29 14.41 -25.73
CA PHE A 195 3.84 15.68 -25.23
C PHE A 195 5.09 16.17 -25.99
N LYS A 196 5.48 15.56 -27.12
CA LYS A 196 6.73 15.92 -27.84
C LYS A 196 6.90 17.40 -28.16
N THR A 197 5.83 18.16 -28.38
CA THR A 197 5.91 19.60 -28.69
C THR A 197 5.66 20.49 -27.49
N VAL A 198 5.32 19.92 -26.33
CA VAL A 198 4.92 20.66 -25.14
C VAL A 198 6.17 20.97 -24.32
N LYS A 199 6.38 22.25 -24.03
CA LYS A 199 7.39 22.73 -23.09
C LYS A 199 6.87 22.69 -21.66
N HIS A 200 5.59 22.98 -21.48
CA HIS A 200 5.00 23.12 -20.16
C HIS A 200 3.49 22.86 -20.17
N VAL A 201 2.97 22.21 -19.13
CA VAL A 201 1.53 22.05 -18.91
C VAL A 201 1.15 22.48 -17.49
N LYS A 202 0.12 23.31 -17.37
CA LYS A 202 -0.52 23.68 -16.11
C LYS A 202 -1.95 23.18 -16.10
N VAL A 203 -2.39 22.61 -14.98
CA VAL A 203 -3.78 22.19 -14.78
C VAL A 203 -4.42 23.05 -13.71
N PHE A 204 -5.60 23.56 -14.04
CA PHE A 204 -6.42 24.37 -13.16
C PHE A 204 -7.70 23.64 -12.80
N ALA A 205 -8.07 23.64 -11.52
CA ALA A 205 -9.30 23.04 -11.05
C ALA A 205 -10.32 24.12 -10.66
N LYS A 206 -11.57 23.91 -11.05
CA LYS A 206 -12.73 24.68 -10.60
C LYS A 206 -13.78 23.74 -9.99
N GLN A 207 -14.31 24.12 -8.83
CA GLN A 207 -15.31 23.33 -8.11
C GLN A 207 -16.54 24.20 -7.79
N GLY A 208 -17.65 23.96 -8.48
CA GLY A 208 -18.84 24.82 -8.40
C GLY A 208 -18.52 26.29 -8.67
N ASP A 209 -18.91 27.17 -7.75
CA ASP A 209 -18.69 28.62 -7.84
C ASP A 209 -17.34 29.08 -7.27
N GLN A 210 -16.49 28.16 -6.79
CA GLN A 210 -15.16 28.54 -6.29
C GLN A 210 -14.27 29.07 -7.43
N PRO A 211 -13.34 30.00 -7.12
CA PRO A 211 -12.38 30.46 -8.10
C PRO A 211 -11.53 29.31 -8.64
N GLU A 212 -11.19 29.39 -9.91
CA GLU A 212 -10.25 28.47 -10.53
C GLU A 212 -8.87 28.61 -9.87
N ARG A 213 -8.20 27.49 -9.63
CA ARG A 213 -6.87 27.46 -8.99
C ARG A 213 -5.95 26.47 -9.70
N GLU A 214 -4.66 26.78 -9.75
CA GLU A 214 -3.64 25.84 -10.23
C GLU A 214 -3.52 24.68 -9.23
N VAL A 215 -3.55 23.45 -9.74
CA VAL A 215 -3.44 22.23 -8.94
C VAL A 215 -2.29 21.34 -9.37
N PHE A 216 -1.74 21.56 -10.56
CA PHE A 216 -0.69 20.74 -11.13
C PHE A 216 0.14 21.52 -12.16
N GLU A 217 1.43 21.23 -12.20
CA GLU A 217 2.40 21.78 -13.14
C GLU A 217 3.36 20.67 -13.60
N MET A 218 3.71 20.64 -14.89
CA MET A 218 4.75 19.75 -15.41
C MET A 218 5.54 20.41 -16.54
N GLY A 219 6.86 20.41 -16.39
CA GLY A 219 7.83 20.95 -17.35
C GLY A 219 8.54 19.88 -18.17
N PHE A 220 8.95 20.25 -19.38
CA PHE A 220 9.76 19.42 -20.28
C PHE A 220 11.06 20.14 -20.66
N ASN A 221 12.15 19.39 -20.71
CA ASN A 221 13.45 19.90 -21.16
C ASN A 221 13.57 19.90 -22.70
N ALA A 222 14.67 20.46 -23.23
CA ALA A 222 14.92 20.52 -24.68
C ALA A 222 15.04 19.16 -25.38
N ALA A 223 15.20 18.06 -24.62
CA ALA A 223 15.16 16.69 -25.14
C ALA A 223 13.75 16.06 -25.04
N HIS A 224 12.74 16.86 -24.70
CA HIS A 224 11.34 16.48 -24.50
C HIS A 224 11.14 15.44 -23.39
N LEU A 225 12.02 15.42 -22.39
CA LEU A 225 11.87 14.61 -21.18
C LEU A 225 11.28 15.48 -20.07
N VAL A 226 10.42 14.91 -19.22
CA VAL A 226 9.85 15.60 -18.06
C VAL A 226 10.97 16.05 -17.12
N SER A 227 11.11 17.35 -16.88
CA SER A 227 12.15 17.91 -16.01
C SER A 227 11.69 18.02 -14.56
N ASP A 228 10.43 18.37 -14.38
CA ASP A 228 9.84 18.70 -13.09
C ASP A 228 8.33 18.49 -13.15
N LEU A 229 7.76 18.22 -11.98
CA LEU A 229 6.33 18.09 -11.77
C LEU A 229 6.01 18.63 -10.39
N SER A 230 4.96 19.44 -10.25
CA SER A 230 4.42 19.80 -8.95
C SER A 230 2.91 19.69 -8.88
N TYR A 231 2.38 19.49 -7.68
CA TYR A 231 0.93 19.47 -7.47
C TYR A 231 0.56 19.93 -6.05
N VAL A 232 -0.70 20.37 -5.91
CA VAL A 232 -1.29 20.81 -4.64
C VAL A 232 -2.38 19.83 -4.23
N ALA A 233 -2.09 18.98 -3.25
CA ALA A 233 -2.97 17.90 -2.82
C ALA A 233 -4.35 18.38 -2.32
N SER A 234 -4.39 19.49 -1.56
CA SER A 234 -5.63 20.07 -1.05
C SER A 234 -5.51 21.59 -0.85
N VAL A 235 -6.65 22.27 -0.71
CA VAL A 235 -6.65 23.69 -0.31
C VAL A 235 -5.91 23.81 1.03
N GLY A 236 -4.86 24.65 1.07
CA GLY A 236 -4.05 24.86 2.27
C GLY A 236 -2.96 23.81 2.53
N SER A 237 -2.80 22.79 1.68
CA SER A 237 -1.61 21.93 1.75
C SER A 237 -0.41 22.62 1.13
N GLY A 238 0.80 22.21 1.54
CA GLY A 238 2.01 22.54 0.81
C GLY A 238 2.00 21.97 -0.62
N GLU A 239 2.85 22.53 -1.47
CA GLU A 239 3.12 22.04 -2.83
C GLU A 239 4.09 20.86 -2.76
N VAL A 240 3.74 19.76 -3.41
CA VAL A 240 4.63 18.60 -3.59
C VAL A 240 5.39 18.79 -4.90
N LYS A 241 6.72 18.59 -4.88
CA LYS A 241 7.57 18.73 -6.08
C LYS A 241 8.38 17.49 -6.37
N PHE A 242 8.49 17.16 -7.64
CA PHE A 242 9.27 16.07 -8.18
C PHE A 242 10.33 16.63 -9.11
N VAL A 243 11.58 16.25 -8.89
CA VAL A 243 12.70 16.61 -9.75
C VAL A 243 13.31 15.34 -10.33
N TYR A 244 13.38 15.29 -11.66
CA TYR A 244 13.84 14.13 -12.41
C TYR A 244 15.27 14.31 -12.88
N THR A 245 16.10 13.28 -12.69
CA THR A 245 17.48 13.26 -13.19
C THR A 245 17.66 12.13 -14.19
N TYR A 246 18.25 12.46 -15.34
CA TYR A 246 18.48 11.51 -16.43
C TYR A 246 19.98 11.28 -16.65
N ASN A 247 20.35 10.11 -17.15
CA ASN A 247 21.67 9.90 -17.72
C ASN A 247 21.78 10.53 -19.13
N LYS A 248 22.97 10.46 -19.73
CA LYS A 248 23.25 10.99 -21.08
C LYS A 248 22.39 10.39 -22.20
N ASP A 249 21.84 9.19 -21.98
CA ASP A 249 21.03 8.46 -22.96
C ASP A 249 19.52 8.77 -22.78
N GLY A 250 19.17 9.62 -21.81
CA GLY A 250 17.80 10.04 -21.52
C GLY A 250 17.01 9.05 -20.67
N LEU A 251 17.69 8.16 -19.94
CA LEU A 251 17.08 7.21 -18.99
C LEU A 251 17.02 7.84 -17.60
N LEU A 252 15.87 7.74 -16.93
CA LEU A 252 15.68 8.22 -15.56
C LEU A 252 16.58 7.42 -14.61
N THR A 253 17.38 8.10 -13.80
CA THR A 253 18.27 7.48 -12.80
C THR A 253 17.90 7.84 -11.38
N LYS A 254 17.25 9.00 -11.18
CA LYS A 254 16.87 9.51 -9.87
C LYS A 254 15.63 10.40 -9.95
N LEU A 255 14.78 10.26 -8.94
CA LEU A 255 13.63 11.11 -8.67
C LEU A 255 13.73 11.61 -7.23
N VAL A 256 13.59 12.91 -7.04
CA VAL A 256 13.52 13.51 -5.69
C VAL A 256 12.13 14.07 -5.50
N ASN A 257 11.41 13.55 -4.53
CA ASN A 257 10.16 14.13 -4.04
C ASN A 257 10.46 15.04 -2.84
N THR A 258 9.94 16.26 -2.87
CA THR A 258 9.87 17.13 -1.70
C THR A 258 8.40 17.35 -1.35
N ASP A 259 7.94 16.74 -0.27
CA ASP A 259 6.58 16.95 0.22
C ASP A 259 6.46 18.35 0.82
N GLY A 260 5.43 19.08 0.37
CA GLY A 260 5.10 20.38 0.90
C GLY A 260 4.84 20.31 2.41
N MET A 261 5.41 21.27 3.15
CA MET A 261 5.40 21.33 4.62
C MET A 261 4.07 20.86 5.24
N ASP A 262 4.15 19.84 6.10
CA ASP A 262 3.15 19.65 7.15
C ASP A 262 3.27 20.87 8.09
N LEU A 263 2.19 21.62 8.30
CA LEU A 263 2.17 22.79 9.19
C LEU A 263 2.61 22.45 10.63
N SER A 264 2.68 21.16 10.99
CA SER A 264 3.17 20.66 12.27
C SER A 264 4.65 20.25 12.29
N SER A 265 5.35 20.18 11.14
CA SER A 265 6.76 19.77 11.04
C SER A 265 7.58 20.81 10.26
N PRO A 266 8.60 21.44 10.88
CA PRO A 266 9.36 22.54 10.27
C PRO A 266 10.35 22.12 9.18
N LYS A 267 10.40 20.83 8.78
CA LYS A 267 11.29 20.35 7.73
C LYS A 267 10.52 19.61 6.64
N PRO A 268 10.74 19.94 5.35
CA PRO A 268 10.17 19.16 4.25
C PRO A 268 10.68 17.73 4.32
N ILE A 269 9.77 16.77 4.12
CA ILE A 269 10.14 15.36 3.96
C ILE A 269 10.66 15.23 2.53
N VAL A 270 11.93 14.83 2.41
CA VAL A 270 12.57 14.58 1.12
C VAL A 270 12.72 13.09 0.95
N THR A 271 12.09 12.55 -0.08
CA THR A 271 12.22 11.14 -0.45
C THR A 271 12.98 11.04 -1.76
N GLU A 272 14.03 10.22 -1.76
CA GLU A 272 14.84 9.95 -2.94
C GLU A 272 14.56 8.55 -3.45
N TYR A 273 14.30 8.45 -4.75
CA TYR A 273 14.17 7.20 -5.48
C TYR A 273 15.33 7.06 -6.47
N SER A 274 15.83 5.84 -6.59
CA SER A 274 16.83 5.47 -7.59
C SER A 274 16.22 4.49 -8.59
N PHE A 275 16.75 4.46 -9.81
CA PHE A 275 16.20 3.65 -10.89
C PHE A 275 17.23 2.72 -11.52
N GLY A 276 16.81 1.47 -11.77
CA GLY A 276 17.53 0.46 -12.53
C GLY A 276 16.75 0.02 -13.77
N TYR A 277 17.41 -0.70 -14.67
CA TYR A 277 16.80 -1.23 -15.90
C TYR A 277 17.24 -2.65 -16.16
N ASP A 278 16.32 -3.50 -16.60
CA ASP A 278 16.63 -4.81 -17.15
C ASP A 278 15.55 -5.25 -18.15
N LYS A 279 15.94 -5.41 -19.43
CA LYS A 279 15.16 -6.08 -20.49
C LYS A 279 13.63 -5.85 -20.41
N GLY A 280 13.18 -4.68 -20.86
CA GLY A 280 11.76 -4.33 -20.89
C GLY A 280 11.20 -3.86 -19.54
N HIS A 281 12.05 -3.70 -18.53
CA HIS A 281 11.64 -3.24 -17.20
C HIS A 281 12.40 -2.03 -16.70
N ILE A 282 11.69 -1.19 -15.95
CA ILE A 282 12.24 -0.12 -15.10
C ILE A 282 11.97 -0.50 -13.65
N MET A 283 12.99 -0.40 -12.81
CA MET A 283 12.92 -0.74 -11.39
C MET A 283 13.07 0.54 -10.57
N GLU A 284 12.03 0.90 -9.83
CA GLU A 284 12.03 1.99 -8.85
C GLU A 284 12.46 1.42 -7.48
N PHE A 285 13.45 2.05 -6.85
CA PHE A 285 13.89 1.70 -5.51
C PHE A 285 13.70 2.89 -4.57
N SER A 286 12.89 2.72 -3.53
CA SER A 286 12.81 3.61 -2.37
C SER A 286 13.54 2.97 -1.17
N PRO A 287 13.62 3.64 0.00
CA PRO A 287 14.18 3.04 1.21
C PRO A 287 13.49 1.72 1.63
N ASP A 288 12.16 1.64 1.44
CA ASP A 288 11.32 0.58 2.02
C ASP A 288 10.53 -0.19 0.95
N GLN A 289 10.80 0.04 -0.34
CA GLN A 289 10.06 -0.63 -1.42
C GLN A 289 10.91 -0.78 -2.68
N MET A 290 10.60 -1.83 -3.43
CA MET A 290 11.02 -1.97 -4.82
C MET A 290 9.80 -2.24 -5.69
N THR A 291 9.66 -1.47 -6.76
CA THR A 291 8.61 -1.70 -7.76
C THR A 291 9.25 -1.86 -9.13
N GLN A 292 8.95 -2.97 -9.79
CA GLN A 292 9.30 -3.22 -11.17
C GLN A 292 8.09 -2.88 -12.05
N TYR A 293 8.32 -2.10 -13.10
CA TYR A 293 7.29 -1.76 -14.08
C TYR A 293 7.66 -2.31 -15.46
N SER A 294 6.63 -2.74 -16.18
CA SER A 294 6.70 -3.14 -17.60
C SER A 294 5.50 -2.58 -18.36
N VAL A 295 5.55 -2.63 -19.68
CA VAL A 295 4.40 -2.29 -20.54
C VAL A 295 3.97 -3.52 -21.32
N GLU A 296 2.70 -3.87 -21.20
CA GLU A 296 2.05 -4.91 -22.00
C GLU A 296 0.76 -4.35 -22.58
N ASN A 297 0.52 -4.55 -23.89
CA ASN A 297 -0.66 -4.02 -24.59
C ASN A 297 -0.88 -2.50 -24.41
N GLY A 298 0.19 -1.72 -24.27
CA GLY A 298 0.12 -0.27 -24.04
C GLY A 298 -0.25 0.13 -22.62
N VAL A 299 -0.32 -0.83 -21.69
CA VAL A 299 -0.66 -0.62 -20.28
C VAL A 299 0.56 -0.85 -19.41
N LEU A 300 0.85 0.09 -18.51
CA LEU A 300 1.86 -0.07 -17.48
C LEU A 300 1.37 -1.08 -16.43
N LEU A 301 2.19 -2.11 -16.18
CA LEU A 301 1.99 -3.13 -15.17
C LEU A 301 3.03 -2.97 -14.08
N ALA A 302 2.62 -3.08 -12.83
CA ALA A 302 3.49 -3.00 -11.67
C ALA A 302 3.63 -4.35 -10.94
N ASP A 303 4.85 -4.67 -10.54
CA ASP A 303 5.17 -5.71 -9.56
C ASP A 303 5.94 -5.09 -8.40
N THR A 304 5.28 -5.00 -7.25
CA THR A 304 5.77 -4.28 -6.07
C THR A 304 6.08 -5.26 -4.95
N HIS A 305 7.25 -5.08 -4.36
CA HIS A 305 7.66 -5.70 -3.11
C HIS A 305 7.81 -4.62 -2.04
N TYR A 306 6.99 -4.69 -1.00
CA TYR A 306 7.06 -3.81 0.15
C TYR A 306 7.91 -4.41 1.26
N GLU A 307 8.79 -3.59 1.82
CA GLU A 307 9.43 -3.82 3.10
C GLU A 307 8.69 -2.99 4.15
N TYR A 308 7.82 -3.62 4.96
CA TYR A 308 7.36 -2.97 6.18
C TYR A 308 8.28 -3.41 7.32
N ILE A 309 9.28 -2.58 7.66
CA ILE A 309 9.95 -2.63 8.96
C ILE A 309 9.24 -1.64 9.88
N GLY A 310 8.17 -2.08 10.53
CA GLY A 310 7.68 -1.36 11.70
C GLY A 310 8.76 -1.42 12.79
N TYR A 311 9.10 -0.28 13.38
CA TYR A 311 10.18 -0.15 14.36
C TYR A 311 10.10 -1.08 15.58
N ASP A 312 8.96 -1.75 15.84
CA ASP A 312 8.90 -2.75 16.91
C ASP A 312 7.94 -3.96 16.71
N ARG A 313 7.03 -3.99 15.73
CA ARG A 313 5.96 -5.04 15.73
C ARG A 313 5.49 -5.60 14.40
N ASN A 314 5.84 -4.98 13.28
CA ASN A 314 5.30 -5.39 11.99
C ASN A 314 6.48 -5.66 11.08
N PHE A 315 6.95 -6.90 11.05
CA PHE A 315 7.70 -7.37 9.89
C PHE A 315 6.69 -8.04 8.96
N ARG A 316 6.32 -7.36 7.88
CA ARG A 316 5.44 -7.88 6.83
C ARG A 316 6.05 -7.55 5.48
N ILE A 317 6.24 -8.56 4.66
CA ILE A 317 6.42 -8.38 3.23
C ILE A 317 5.04 -8.47 2.62
N GLU A 318 4.63 -7.39 1.97
CA GLU A 318 3.48 -7.41 1.08
C GLU A 318 4.01 -7.43 -0.35
N SER A 319 3.39 -8.24 -1.19
CA SER A 319 3.63 -8.16 -2.63
C SER A 319 2.34 -7.84 -3.36
N THR A 320 2.45 -7.01 -4.37
CA THR A 320 1.36 -6.79 -5.33
C THR A 320 1.88 -6.99 -6.73
N ASN A 321 1.19 -7.78 -7.54
CA ASN A 321 1.60 -8.05 -8.91
C ASN A 321 0.44 -7.78 -9.85
N GLU A 322 0.74 -7.19 -11.01
CA GLU A 322 -0.20 -6.99 -12.10
C GLU A 322 0.23 -7.74 -13.35
N LYS A 323 -0.71 -8.38 -14.02
CA LYS A 323 -0.49 -9.11 -15.29
C LYS A 323 -1.74 -9.18 -16.14
N PHE A 324 -1.62 -9.53 -17.41
CA PHE A 324 -2.76 -9.90 -18.23
C PHE A 324 -3.11 -11.39 -18.07
N GLU A 325 -4.38 -11.67 -17.80
CA GLU A 325 -4.97 -13.02 -17.85
C GLU A 325 -6.31 -12.97 -18.58
N ASP A 326 -6.51 -13.88 -19.54
CA ASP A 326 -7.75 -13.98 -20.34
C ASP A 326 -8.20 -12.63 -20.96
N GLY A 327 -7.23 -11.80 -21.36
CA GLY A 327 -7.49 -10.48 -21.95
C GLY A 327 -7.87 -9.38 -20.95
N CYS A 328 -7.75 -9.65 -19.65
CA CYS A 328 -8.00 -8.67 -18.59
C CYS A 328 -6.70 -8.34 -17.86
N LYS A 329 -6.52 -7.08 -17.44
CA LYS A 329 -5.50 -6.72 -16.45
C LYS A 329 -5.97 -7.21 -15.08
N VAL A 330 -5.18 -8.04 -14.42
CA VAL A 330 -5.49 -8.61 -13.10
C VAL A 330 -4.43 -8.19 -12.10
N SER A 331 -4.88 -7.75 -10.92
CA SER A 331 -4.02 -7.36 -9.81
C SER A 331 -4.15 -8.36 -8.67
N TYR A 332 -3.03 -8.75 -8.09
CA TYR A 332 -2.93 -9.65 -6.94
C TYR A 332 -2.32 -8.91 -5.76
N GLY A 333 -2.75 -9.24 -4.55
CA GLY A 333 -2.11 -8.88 -3.30
C GLY A 333 -1.81 -10.14 -2.49
N ASN A 334 -0.55 -10.39 -2.16
CA ASN A 334 -0.11 -11.59 -1.45
C ASN A 334 -0.60 -12.90 -2.09
N GLY A 335 -0.60 -12.95 -3.43
CA GLY A 335 -1.05 -14.11 -4.21
C GLY A 335 -2.57 -14.25 -4.36
N LEU A 336 -3.37 -13.44 -3.66
CA LEU A 336 -4.83 -13.41 -3.83
C LEU A 336 -5.23 -12.34 -4.83
N GLN A 337 -6.11 -12.70 -5.76
CA GLN A 337 -6.67 -11.74 -6.70
C GLN A 337 -7.45 -10.67 -5.91
N SER A 338 -7.13 -9.40 -6.16
CA SER A 338 -7.78 -8.24 -5.53
C SER A 338 -8.66 -7.50 -6.53
N GLU A 339 -8.27 -7.49 -7.80
CA GLU A 339 -8.96 -6.76 -8.85
C GLU A 339 -8.79 -7.43 -10.22
N SER A 340 -9.81 -7.37 -11.06
CA SER A 340 -9.64 -7.55 -12.50
C SER A 340 -10.34 -6.44 -13.28
N TYR A 341 -9.69 -6.03 -14.35
CA TYR A 341 -10.14 -4.97 -15.23
C TYR A 341 -10.06 -5.48 -16.66
N CYS A 342 -11.21 -5.66 -17.30
CA CYS A 342 -11.36 -6.21 -18.64
C CYS A 342 -11.89 -5.12 -19.58
N MET A 343 -11.19 -4.86 -20.68
CA MET A 343 -11.63 -3.92 -21.72
C MET A 343 -11.81 -4.64 -23.06
N THR A 344 -12.71 -4.15 -23.91
CA THR A 344 -12.84 -4.64 -25.29
C THR A 344 -11.62 -4.31 -26.15
N SER A 345 -10.84 -3.28 -25.78
CA SER A 345 -9.54 -2.94 -26.35
C SER A 345 -8.71 -2.13 -25.36
N TYR A 346 -7.39 -2.33 -25.36
CA TYR A 346 -6.41 -1.54 -24.60
C TYR A 346 -5.56 -0.62 -25.49
N ASP A 347 -5.82 -0.57 -26.79
CA ASP A 347 -5.03 0.19 -27.77
C ASP A 347 -5.26 1.71 -27.74
N GLY A 348 -5.97 2.22 -26.73
CA GLY A 348 -6.26 3.64 -26.61
C GLY A 348 -7.26 4.17 -27.64
N LYS A 349 -8.11 3.32 -28.24
CA LYS A 349 -9.16 3.76 -29.17
C LYS A 349 -10.57 3.44 -28.68
N ALA A 350 -11.40 4.47 -28.63
CA ALA A 350 -12.84 4.34 -28.42
C ALA A 350 -13.55 3.90 -29.72
N PRO A 351 -14.70 3.19 -29.64
CA PRO A 351 -15.43 2.86 -28.41
C PRO A 351 -14.84 1.68 -27.64
N VAL A 352 -14.84 1.78 -26.32
CA VAL A 352 -14.42 0.69 -25.42
C VAL A 352 -15.52 0.42 -24.41
N SER A 353 -15.84 -0.86 -24.19
CA SER A 353 -16.60 -1.27 -23.01
C SER A 353 -15.65 -1.91 -22.00
N TYR A 354 -15.91 -1.70 -20.71
CA TYR A 354 -15.10 -2.27 -19.66
C TYR A 354 -15.92 -2.88 -18.53
N THR A 355 -15.31 -3.86 -17.86
CA THR A 355 -15.81 -4.47 -16.62
C THR A 355 -14.69 -4.49 -15.61
N ARG A 356 -14.96 -3.94 -14.42
CA ARG A 356 -14.07 -3.93 -13.26
C ARG A 356 -14.68 -4.81 -12.18
N ASN A 357 -13.92 -5.78 -11.70
CA ASN A 357 -14.30 -6.66 -10.61
C ASN A 357 -13.36 -6.43 -9.43
N LYS A 358 -13.91 -6.23 -8.24
CA LYS A 358 -13.16 -6.19 -6.98
C LYS A 358 -13.43 -7.46 -6.20
N PHE A 359 -12.37 -8.01 -5.63
CA PHE A 359 -12.41 -9.23 -4.85
C PHE A 359 -12.02 -8.93 -3.40
N GLU A 360 -12.73 -9.53 -2.46
CA GLU A 360 -12.41 -9.49 -1.03
C GLU A 360 -12.23 -10.93 -0.56
N ASN A 361 -11.04 -11.23 -0.01
CA ASN A 361 -10.67 -12.59 0.42
C ASN A 361 -10.83 -13.66 -0.68
N GLY A 362 -10.58 -13.29 -1.94
CA GLY A 362 -10.70 -14.18 -3.11
C GLY A 362 -12.12 -14.32 -3.67
N GLU A 363 -13.12 -13.71 -3.03
CA GLU A 363 -14.51 -13.74 -3.50
C GLU A 363 -14.89 -12.44 -4.21
N LEU A 364 -15.71 -12.53 -5.26
CA LEU A 364 -16.18 -11.36 -6.00
C LEU A 364 -17.10 -10.50 -5.11
N ALA A 365 -16.61 -9.34 -4.70
CA ALA A 365 -17.33 -8.43 -3.82
C ALA A 365 -18.14 -7.38 -4.61
N ARG A 366 -17.59 -6.90 -5.74
CA ARG A 366 -18.23 -5.83 -6.52
C ARG A 366 -17.87 -5.91 -7.99
N THR A 367 -18.85 -5.65 -8.84
CA THR A 367 -18.66 -5.42 -10.27
C THR A 367 -19.10 -4.01 -10.64
N ALA A 368 -18.28 -3.32 -11.43
CA ALA A 368 -18.64 -2.09 -12.13
C ALA A 368 -18.48 -2.29 -13.63
N LYS A 369 -19.38 -1.72 -14.42
CA LYS A 369 -19.31 -1.75 -15.88
C LYS A 369 -19.38 -0.34 -16.42
N GLY A 370 -18.73 -0.09 -17.54
CA GLY A 370 -18.76 1.22 -18.17
C GLY A 370 -18.46 1.16 -19.66
N LYS A 371 -18.58 2.32 -20.29
CA LYS A 371 -18.32 2.56 -21.70
C LYS A 371 -17.55 3.85 -21.87
N ILE A 372 -16.69 3.86 -22.86
CA ILE A 372 -15.96 5.03 -23.30
C ILE A 372 -16.19 5.20 -24.78
N GLU A 373 -16.63 6.38 -25.18
CA GLU A 373 -17.03 6.71 -26.55
C GLU A 373 -16.32 7.97 -27.00
N ARG A 374 -16.09 8.12 -28.30
CA ARG A 374 -15.50 9.33 -28.86
C ARG A 374 -16.44 9.97 -29.87
N ASP A 375 -16.68 11.25 -29.68
CA ASP A 375 -17.50 12.10 -30.54
C ASP A 375 -16.67 13.34 -30.93
N GLY A 376 -16.07 13.28 -32.12
CA GLY A 376 -15.08 14.27 -32.56
C GLY A 376 -13.89 14.35 -31.59
N ASN A 377 -13.75 15.52 -30.95
CA ASN A 377 -12.69 15.82 -29.99
C ASN A 377 -13.10 15.53 -28.54
N THR A 378 -14.31 15.04 -28.29
CA THR A 378 -14.78 14.73 -26.94
C THR A 378 -14.78 13.23 -26.71
N ILE A 379 -14.13 12.78 -25.64
CA ILE A 379 -14.22 11.43 -25.10
C ILE A 379 -15.25 11.44 -23.98
N ARG A 380 -16.32 10.66 -24.12
CA ARG A 380 -17.38 10.51 -23.12
C ARG A 380 -17.18 9.22 -22.35
N ILE A 381 -17.29 9.30 -21.04
CA ILE A 381 -17.13 8.20 -20.12
C ILE A 381 -18.45 7.98 -19.42
N SER A 382 -18.97 6.75 -19.44
CA SER A 382 -20.23 6.39 -18.80
C SER A 382 -20.09 5.15 -17.93
N GLY A 383 -20.67 5.21 -16.72
CA GLY A 383 -20.80 4.06 -15.82
C GLY A 383 -22.21 3.49 -15.86
N LEU A 384 -22.33 2.17 -15.75
CA LEU A 384 -23.62 1.48 -15.62
C LEU A 384 -24.19 1.73 -14.23
N ASN A 385 -25.40 2.30 -14.17
CA ASN A 385 -26.13 2.39 -12.92
C ASN A 385 -26.74 1.02 -12.58
N PRO A 386 -26.35 0.38 -11.47
CA PRO A 386 -26.82 -0.96 -11.14
C PRO A 386 -28.32 -1.02 -10.79
N ARG A 387 -28.95 0.12 -10.47
CA ARG A 387 -30.39 0.17 -10.15
C ARG A 387 -31.28 0.34 -11.37
N THR A 388 -30.81 1.08 -12.37
CA THR A 388 -31.59 1.39 -13.57
C THR A 388 -31.13 0.61 -14.79
N GLU A 389 -29.97 -0.04 -14.71
CA GLU A 389 -29.28 -0.69 -15.84
C GLU A 389 -28.99 0.24 -17.03
N GLU A 390 -29.03 1.55 -16.78
CA GLU A 390 -28.72 2.58 -17.77
C GLU A 390 -27.29 3.09 -17.58
N PHE A 391 -26.60 3.34 -18.68
CA PHE A 391 -25.33 4.04 -18.66
C PHE A 391 -25.57 5.53 -18.41
N ARG A 392 -24.85 6.09 -17.44
CA ARG A 392 -24.85 7.52 -17.15
C ARG A 392 -23.45 8.07 -17.33
N GLN A 393 -23.34 9.21 -18.01
CA GLN A 393 -22.07 9.88 -18.19
C GLN A 393 -21.51 10.28 -16.82
N THR A 394 -20.29 9.83 -16.53
CA THR A 394 -19.57 10.13 -15.29
C THR A 394 -18.42 11.09 -15.51
N ALA A 395 -17.94 11.24 -16.75
CA ALA A 395 -16.96 12.25 -17.12
C ALA A 395 -16.99 12.54 -18.63
N ALA A 396 -16.44 13.68 -19.03
CA ALA A 396 -16.09 13.98 -20.41
C ALA A 396 -14.71 14.64 -20.48
N ILE A 397 -13.91 14.26 -21.48
CA ILE A 397 -12.60 14.83 -21.76
C ILE A 397 -12.68 15.48 -23.14
N THR A 398 -12.39 16.78 -23.23
CA THR A 398 -12.32 17.48 -24.51
C THR A 398 -10.85 17.65 -24.90
N LEU A 399 -10.52 17.32 -26.14
CA LEU A 399 -9.18 17.44 -26.70
C LEU A 399 -9.06 18.71 -27.57
N ASN A 400 -7.89 19.34 -27.55
CA ASN A 400 -7.56 20.43 -28.47
C ASN A 400 -7.20 19.90 -29.87
N ASP A 401 -6.84 20.82 -30.78
CA ASP A 401 -6.44 20.53 -32.16
C ASP A 401 -5.17 19.67 -32.28
N LYS A 402 -4.35 19.61 -31.23
CA LYS A 402 -3.16 18.74 -31.13
C LYS A 402 -3.46 17.39 -30.48
N GLY A 403 -4.71 17.11 -30.13
CA GLY A 403 -5.11 15.87 -29.46
C GLY A 403 -4.70 15.79 -27.99
N LEU A 404 -4.33 16.92 -27.37
CA LEU A 404 -4.04 17.03 -25.94
C LEU A 404 -5.32 17.39 -25.17
N THR A 405 -5.43 16.97 -23.91
CA THR A 405 -6.58 17.28 -23.06
C THR A 405 -6.69 18.77 -22.83
N GLU A 406 -7.78 19.39 -23.28
CA GLU A 406 -8.08 20.80 -23.01
C GLU A 406 -8.88 20.94 -21.71
N THR A 407 -9.91 20.11 -21.54
CA THR A 407 -10.78 20.11 -20.36
C THR A 407 -11.18 18.72 -19.93
N VAL A 408 -11.41 18.55 -18.62
CA VAL A 408 -12.06 17.38 -18.04
C VAL A 408 -13.25 17.88 -17.24
N ASP A 409 -14.44 17.44 -17.62
CA ASP A 409 -15.65 17.68 -16.88
C ASP A 409 -16.01 16.42 -16.10
N GLY A 410 -15.85 16.47 -14.78
CA GLY A 410 -16.29 15.42 -13.88
C GLY A 410 -17.81 15.40 -13.76
N GLY A 411 -18.36 14.22 -13.49
CA GLY A 411 -19.76 14.05 -13.11
C GLY A 411 -20.07 14.78 -11.81
N GLU A 412 -21.33 15.19 -11.68
CA GLU A 412 -21.79 15.94 -10.51
C GLU A 412 -21.79 15.04 -9.27
N GLN A 413 -20.99 15.38 -8.26
CA GLN A 413 -21.01 14.71 -6.96
C GLN A 413 -21.65 15.63 -5.93
N ARG A 414 -22.75 15.17 -5.31
CA ARG A 414 -23.48 15.92 -4.27
C ARG A 414 -23.88 17.34 -4.71
N GLY A 415 -24.21 17.53 -5.99
CA GLY A 415 -24.60 18.84 -6.53
C GLY A 415 -23.43 19.73 -6.97
N ILE A 416 -22.19 19.22 -6.91
CA ILE A 416 -20.98 19.99 -7.22
C ILE A 416 -20.28 19.37 -8.41
N LYS A 417 -20.17 20.13 -9.50
CA LYS A 417 -19.37 19.79 -10.67
C LYS A 417 -17.92 20.23 -10.45
N GLN A 418 -16.99 19.34 -10.78
CA GLN A 418 -15.56 19.65 -10.86
C GLN A 418 -15.16 19.69 -12.34
N THR A 419 -14.45 20.73 -12.73
CA THR A 419 -13.86 20.86 -14.07
C THR A 419 -12.37 21.09 -13.93
N LEU A 420 -11.57 20.37 -14.73
CA LEU A 420 -10.15 20.64 -14.92
C LEU A 420 -9.95 21.33 -16.27
N ARG A 421 -9.06 22.33 -16.32
CA ARG A 421 -8.66 23.03 -17.53
C ARG A 421 -7.14 22.97 -17.66
N PHE A 422 -6.67 22.67 -18.86
CA PHE A 422 -5.25 22.52 -19.15
C PHE A 422 -4.78 23.73 -19.96
N ALA A 423 -3.60 24.23 -19.63
CA ALA A 423 -2.91 25.27 -20.39
C ALA A 423 -1.54 24.75 -20.80
N TYR A 424 -1.23 24.89 -22.08
CA TYR A 424 0.00 24.37 -22.68
C TYR A 424 0.87 25.51 -23.20
N GLU A 425 2.18 25.40 -22.93
CA GLU A 425 3.24 26.12 -23.63
C GLU A 425 3.95 25.15 -24.56
N TYR A 426 4.26 25.57 -25.79
CA TYR A 426 4.90 24.75 -26.81
C TYR A 426 6.33 25.25 -27.09
N PHE A 427 7.20 24.37 -27.59
CA PHE A 427 8.57 24.70 -27.99
C PHE A 427 8.66 25.60 -29.24
#